data_AF-W4JQP9-F1
#
_entry.id   AF-W4JQP9-F1
#
_cell.length_a   1.000
_cell.length_b   1.000
_cell.length_c   1.000
_cell.angle_alpha   90.00
_cell.angle_beta   90.00
_cell.angle_gamma   90.00
#
_symmetry.space_group_name_H-M   'P 1'
#
loop_
_entity.id
_entity.type
_entity.pdbx_description
1 polymer ?
#
loop_
_entity_poly.entity_id
_entity_poly.type
_entity_poly.pdbx_seq_one_letter_code
_entity_poly.pdbx_strand_id
1 'polypeptide(L)'
;MLKVPEYASHYNLATKCLESALRVLINLSHDNPAWCKLLLHHELTIHVIVSLITSSYSVRPISAKTAPKDAESEIEDEDLDRDAQAFDRLCLALGLLTNLVQADDEAKDICRKTKLSPTCPSKRACAKTCQCLDRISAIECLVRAHVQHDSADTKLDADGPSKHIVRGHLAVLFGLLMQQSPANEQIVLDALPGASRREKLNALVTFAKDFVGLYAAFMSRIARGEGEEANDEAGDDDGDNGKRASGSRNTSADAQVTEDVVMFLEMLRDQ
;
A
#
# COMPACT_ATOMS: atom_id res chain seq x y z
N MET A 1 18.28 -10.00 14.88
CA MET A 1 18.90 -8.77 15.42
C MET A 1 18.44 -8.65 16.86
N LEU A 2 19.35 -8.77 17.83
CA LEU A 2 19.04 -8.51 19.23
C LEU A 2 18.62 -7.03 19.34
N LYS A 3 17.33 -6.78 19.55
CA LYS A 3 16.80 -5.43 19.81
C LYS A 3 17.36 -5.01 21.16
N VAL A 4 18.45 -4.23 21.17
CA VAL A 4 18.87 -3.53 22.39
C VAL A 4 17.73 -2.56 22.71
N PRO A 5 17.09 -2.63 23.90
CA PRO A 5 15.92 -1.82 24.24
C PRO A 5 16.13 -0.32 24.03
N GLU A 6 17.37 0.13 24.18
CA GLU A 6 17.82 1.50 23.97
C GLU A 6 17.54 2.04 22.55
N TYR A 7 17.53 1.18 21.53
CA TYR A 7 17.24 1.60 20.14
C TYR A 7 15.75 1.55 19.77
N ALA A 8 14.88 1.03 20.64
CA ALA A 8 13.45 0.95 20.35
C ALA A 8 12.82 2.34 20.19
N SER A 9 13.19 3.29 21.06
CA SER A 9 12.72 4.68 20.98
C SER A 9 13.16 5.36 19.67
N HIS A 10 14.43 5.17 19.27
CA HIS A 10 14.94 5.72 18.02
C HIS A 10 14.25 5.14 16.78
N TYR A 11 13.95 3.84 16.79
CA TYR A 11 13.21 3.19 15.71
C TYR A 11 11.79 3.73 15.56
N ASN A 12 11.10 3.93 16.68
CA ASN A 12 9.74 4.48 16.69
C ASN A 12 9.72 5.93 16.16
N LEU A 13 10.69 6.76 16.59
CA LEU A 13 10.81 8.13 16.10
C LEU A 13 11.12 8.18 14.59
N ALA A 14 12.03 7.33 14.12
CA ALA A 14 12.35 7.23 12.69
C ALA A 14 11.13 6.79 11.85
N THR A 15 10.33 5.86 12.38
CA THR A 15 9.10 5.38 11.72
C THR A 15 8.07 6.51 11.59
N LYS A 16 7.80 7.24 12.68
CA LYS A 16 6.88 8.41 12.66
C LYS A 16 7.35 9.51 11.71
N CYS A 17 8.67 9.75 11.66
CA CYS A 17 9.26 10.71 10.73
C CYS A 17 9.05 10.28 9.27
N LEU A 18 9.27 8.99 8.96
CA LEU A 18 9.02 8.44 7.63
C LEU A 18 7.54 8.56 7.23
N GLU A 19 6.61 8.20 8.10
CA GLU A 19 5.16 8.33 7.84
C GLU A 19 4.77 9.79 7.57
N SER A 20 5.29 10.73 8.38
CA SER A 20 5.05 12.15 8.20
C SER A 20 5.60 12.65 6.84
N ALA A 21 6.79 12.19 6.47
CA ALA A 21 7.38 12.51 5.17
C ALA A 21 6.53 11.94 4.02
N LEU A 22 6.07 10.69 4.13
CA LEU A 22 5.20 10.08 3.11
C LEU A 22 3.88 10.85 2.95
N ARG A 23 3.23 11.25 4.04
CA ARG A 23 2.01 12.08 3.99
C ARG A 23 2.25 13.40 3.26
N VAL A 24 3.36 14.08 3.54
CA VAL A 24 3.74 15.31 2.82
C VAL A 24 3.97 15.03 1.34
N LEU A 25 4.69 13.95 1.00
CA LEU A 25 4.97 13.58 -0.39
C LEU A 25 3.70 13.23 -1.17
N ILE A 26 2.75 12.51 -0.57
CA ILE A 26 1.44 12.22 -1.16
C ILE A 26 0.71 13.52 -1.46
N ASN A 27 0.61 14.42 -0.48
CA ASN A 27 -0.07 15.70 -0.66
C ASN A 27 0.60 16.59 -1.72
N LEU A 28 1.94 16.57 -1.80
CA LEU A 28 2.67 17.34 -2.80
C LEU A 28 2.56 16.75 -4.21
N SER A 29 2.46 15.42 -4.33
CA SER A 29 2.35 14.71 -5.62
C SER A 29 0.93 14.64 -6.17
N HIS A 30 -0.08 14.75 -5.30
CA HIS A 30 -1.47 14.71 -5.70
C HIS A 30 -1.81 15.87 -6.66
N ASP A 31 -2.31 15.55 -7.85
CA ASP A 31 -2.61 16.50 -8.94
C ASP A 31 -1.46 17.48 -9.29
N ASN A 32 -0.21 17.10 -9.01
CA ASN A 32 0.93 17.97 -9.25
C ASN A 32 2.05 17.25 -10.04
N PRO A 33 1.98 17.26 -11.38
CA PRO A 33 2.95 16.55 -12.21
C PRO A 33 4.38 17.08 -12.06
N ALA A 34 4.57 18.34 -11.64
CA ALA A 34 5.91 18.89 -11.40
C ALA A 34 6.57 18.21 -10.19
N TRP A 35 5.84 18.02 -9.08
CA TRP A 35 6.33 17.26 -7.93
C TRP A 35 6.52 15.78 -8.27
N CYS A 36 5.59 15.16 -9.01
CA CYS A 36 5.77 13.78 -9.45
C CYS A 36 7.07 13.60 -10.25
N LYS A 37 7.33 14.50 -11.22
CA LYS A 37 8.59 14.51 -11.97
C LYS A 37 9.79 14.66 -11.07
N LEU A 38 9.81 15.64 -10.16
CA LEU A 38 10.93 15.84 -9.24
C LEU A 38 11.21 14.59 -8.40
N LEU A 39 10.17 13.90 -7.93
CA LEU A 39 10.30 12.66 -7.18
C LEU A 39 10.84 11.52 -8.05
N LEU A 40 10.37 11.38 -9.29
CA LEU A 40 10.82 10.35 -10.23
C LEU A 40 12.28 10.54 -10.66
N HIS A 41 12.76 11.78 -10.77
CA HIS A 41 14.16 12.08 -11.08
C HIS A 41 15.12 11.67 -9.95
N HIS A 42 14.62 11.48 -8.74
CA HIS A 42 15.45 11.03 -7.63
C HIS A 42 15.58 9.50 -7.65
N GLU A 43 16.81 9.01 -7.89
CA GLU A 43 17.13 7.60 -8.15
C GLU A 43 16.61 6.60 -7.10
N LEU A 44 16.41 7.05 -5.87
CA LEU A 44 15.99 6.19 -4.75
C LEU A 44 14.49 6.10 -4.58
N THR A 45 13.69 6.95 -5.21
CA THR A 45 12.26 7.11 -4.91
C THR A 45 11.51 5.81 -5.13
N ILE A 46 11.55 5.25 -6.34
CA ILE A 46 10.87 3.98 -6.65
C ILE A 46 11.46 2.82 -5.84
N HIS A 47 12.77 2.81 -5.61
CA HIS A 47 13.42 1.78 -4.81
C HIS A 47 12.89 1.78 -3.36
N VAL A 48 12.82 2.94 -2.71
CA VAL A 48 12.34 3.09 -1.34
C VAL A 48 10.86 2.74 -1.25
N ILE A 49 10.03 3.29 -2.15
CA ILE A 49 8.58 3.06 -2.13
C ILE A 49 8.27 1.56 -2.30
N VAL A 50 8.86 0.92 -3.31
CA VAL A 50 8.60 -0.52 -3.57
C VAL A 50 9.16 -1.37 -2.44
N SER A 51 10.33 -1.04 -1.89
CA SER A 51 10.88 -1.74 -0.72
C SER A 51 9.99 -1.60 0.51
N LEU A 52 9.36 -0.43 0.74
CA LEU A 52 8.41 -0.24 1.83
C LEU A 52 7.17 -1.11 1.63
N ILE A 53 6.64 -1.14 0.41
CA ILE A 53 5.52 -2.01 0.05
C ILE A 53 5.91 -3.46 0.33
N THR A 54 6.95 -4.00 -0.32
CA THR A 54 7.35 -5.41 -0.20
C THR A 54 7.76 -5.81 1.22
N SER A 55 8.39 -4.91 1.99
CA SER A 55 8.82 -5.21 3.37
C SER A 55 7.64 -5.38 4.30
N SER A 56 6.53 -4.68 4.07
CA SER A 56 5.30 -4.89 4.85
C SER A 56 4.71 -6.29 4.67
N TYR A 57 5.09 -7.04 3.62
CA TYR A 57 4.63 -8.42 3.38
C TYR A 57 5.63 -9.49 3.83
N SER A 58 6.94 -9.20 3.89
CA SER A 58 7.96 -10.21 4.27
C SER A 58 8.03 -10.51 5.78
N VAL A 59 7.48 -9.65 6.63
CA VAL A 59 7.59 -9.79 8.09
C VAL A 59 6.45 -10.63 8.68
N ARG A 60 6.24 -11.85 8.18
CA ARG A 60 5.48 -12.87 8.93
C ARG A 60 6.00 -14.30 8.71
N PRO A 61 7.23 -14.65 9.12
CA PRO A 61 7.46 -16.00 9.61
C PRO A 61 6.77 -16.05 10.97
N ILE A 62 5.56 -16.61 10.99
CA ILE A 62 4.86 -17.06 12.20
C ILE A 62 5.91 -17.82 13.02
N SER A 63 6.39 -17.20 14.09
CA SER A 63 7.05 -17.94 15.14
C SER A 63 5.93 -18.79 15.72
N ALA A 64 5.77 -19.99 15.17
CA ALA A 64 4.92 -21.04 15.68
C ALA A 64 5.50 -21.45 17.04
N LYS A 65 5.28 -20.59 18.04
CA LYS A 65 5.49 -20.92 19.44
C LYS A 65 4.33 -21.79 19.85
N THR A 66 4.50 -23.08 19.66
CA THR A 66 4.15 -24.06 20.70
C THR A 66 4.86 -23.64 21.99
N ALA A 67 4.24 -22.77 22.77
CA ALA A 67 4.59 -22.52 24.17
C ALA A 67 3.29 -22.40 24.98
N PRO A 68 3.21 -22.99 26.18
CA PRO A 68 1.96 -23.08 26.93
C PRO A 68 1.50 -21.70 27.41
N LYS A 69 0.18 -21.51 27.30
CA LYS A 69 -0.60 -20.42 27.88
C LYS A 69 -0.33 -20.37 29.38
N ASP A 70 0.29 -19.30 29.87
CA ASP A 70 0.25 -18.83 31.27
C ASP A 70 1.04 -17.50 31.35
N ALA A 71 0.62 -16.49 30.59
CA ALA A 71 1.06 -15.07 30.71
C ALA A 71 0.17 -14.18 29.83
N GLU A 72 -1.12 -14.11 30.14
CA GLU A 72 -2.11 -13.30 29.43
C GLU A 72 -2.11 -11.87 30.01
N SER A 73 -1.87 -10.84 29.16
CA SER A 73 -2.63 -9.57 29.11
C SER A 73 -1.89 -8.35 28.52
N GLU A 74 -0.55 -8.28 28.44
CA GLU A 74 0.15 -7.05 27.97
C GLU A 74 0.84 -7.20 26.61
N ILE A 75 1.04 -8.42 26.11
CA ILE A 75 1.80 -8.66 24.86
C ILE A 75 0.90 -8.52 23.61
N GLU A 76 -0.41 -8.69 23.74
CA GLU A 76 -1.33 -8.65 22.61
C GLU A 76 -1.55 -7.22 22.07
N ASP A 77 -1.60 -6.20 22.93
CA ASP A 77 -1.84 -4.81 22.51
C ASP A 77 -0.67 -4.19 21.73
N GLU A 78 0.58 -4.47 22.13
CA GLU A 78 1.76 -3.94 21.42
C GLU A 78 1.90 -4.47 19.97
N ASP A 79 1.44 -5.70 19.73
CA ASP A 79 1.55 -6.33 18.41
C ASP A 79 0.46 -5.81 17.46
N LEU A 80 -0.75 -5.53 17.97
CA LEU A 80 -1.83 -4.89 17.20
C LEU A 80 -1.45 -3.47 16.74
N ASP A 81 -0.86 -2.66 17.62
CA ASP A 81 -0.41 -1.30 17.28
C ASP A 81 0.69 -1.31 16.20
N ARG A 82 1.59 -2.29 16.24
CA ARG A 82 2.64 -2.45 15.23
C ARG A 82 2.07 -2.87 13.88
N ASP A 83 1.08 -3.76 13.88
CA ASP A 83 0.40 -4.18 12.66
C ASP A 83 -0.37 -3.01 12.03
N ALA A 84 -1.08 -2.20 12.83
CA ALA A 84 -1.78 -1.01 12.36
C ALA A 84 -0.82 0.04 11.75
N GLN A 85 0.33 0.29 12.39
CA GLN A 85 1.36 1.19 11.85
C GLN A 85 1.97 0.65 10.55
N ALA A 86 2.24 -0.65 10.47
CA ALA A 86 2.76 -1.27 9.25
C ALA A 86 1.76 -1.16 8.09
N PHE A 87 0.46 -1.28 8.39
CA PHE A 87 -0.63 -1.10 7.43
C PHE A 87 -0.75 0.36 6.95
N ASP A 88 -0.76 1.34 7.86
CA ASP A 88 -0.80 2.77 7.50
C ASP A 88 0.37 3.12 6.57
N ARG A 89 1.59 2.69 6.91
CA ARG A 89 2.78 2.89 6.07
C ARG A 89 2.65 2.24 4.69
N LEU A 90 2.05 1.05 4.61
CA LEU A 90 1.79 0.39 3.35
C LEU A 90 0.81 1.21 2.48
N CYS A 91 -0.29 1.69 3.06
CA CYS A 91 -1.24 2.56 2.39
C CYS A 91 -0.60 3.87 1.91
N LEU A 92 0.23 4.50 2.73
CA LEU A 92 0.97 5.70 2.34
C LEU A 92 1.93 5.43 1.16
N ALA A 93 2.67 4.31 1.19
CA ALA A 93 3.57 3.96 0.10
C ALA A 93 2.82 3.62 -1.20
N LEU A 94 1.69 2.91 -1.11
CA LEU A 94 0.83 2.59 -2.25
C LEU A 94 0.19 3.86 -2.84
N GLY A 95 -0.32 4.76 -2.00
CA GLY A 95 -0.89 6.04 -2.44
C GLY A 95 0.13 6.90 -3.15
N LEU A 96 1.34 7.02 -2.59
CA LEU A 96 2.43 7.76 -3.25
C LEU A 96 2.79 7.15 -4.61
N LEU A 97 2.94 5.82 -4.70
CA LEU A 97 3.24 5.16 -5.97
C LEU A 97 2.14 5.36 -7.01
N THR A 98 0.88 5.30 -6.58
CA THR A 98 -0.30 5.50 -7.42
C THR A 98 -0.29 6.91 -8.01
N ASN A 99 -0.06 7.95 -7.19
CA ASN A 99 0.07 9.34 -7.66
C ASN A 99 1.18 9.48 -8.72
N LEU A 100 2.34 8.87 -8.49
CA LEU A 100 3.46 8.95 -9.43
C LEU A 100 3.13 8.28 -10.78
N VAL A 101 2.52 7.09 -10.75
CA VAL A 101 2.15 6.33 -11.96
C VAL A 101 1.01 7.00 -12.73
N GLN A 102 0.07 7.63 -12.04
CA GLN A 102 -1.04 8.36 -12.65
C GLN A 102 -0.57 9.65 -13.32
N ALA A 103 0.39 10.36 -12.72
CA ALA A 103 0.83 11.67 -13.20
C ALA A 103 1.83 11.62 -14.36
N ASP A 104 2.62 10.54 -14.48
CA ASP A 104 3.69 10.46 -15.49
C ASP A 104 3.95 9.02 -15.98
N ASP A 105 3.89 8.82 -17.30
CA ASP A 105 4.21 7.53 -17.93
C ASP A 105 5.68 7.11 -17.70
N GLU A 106 6.59 8.05 -17.42
CA GLU A 106 7.97 7.76 -17.06
C GLU A 106 8.04 6.87 -15.79
N ALA A 107 7.10 7.03 -14.85
CA ALA A 107 7.02 6.19 -13.66
C ALA A 107 6.83 4.70 -14.01
N LYS A 108 5.99 4.40 -15.02
CA LYS A 108 5.74 3.04 -15.50
C LYS A 108 7.03 2.39 -16.00
N ASP A 109 7.85 3.17 -16.70
CA ASP A 109 9.14 2.77 -17.24
C ASP A 109 10.20 2.57 -16.15
N ILE A 110 10.26 3.49 -15.18
CA ILE A 110 11.16 3.39 -14.03
C ILE A 110 10.79 2.16 -13.19
N CYS A 111 9.51 1.90 -12.93
CA CYS A 111 9.06 0.69 -12.24
C CYS A 111 9.48 -0.60 -12.96
N ARG A 112 9.33 -0.66 -14.29
CA ARG A 112 9.76 -1.83 -15.09
C ARG A 112 11.28 -2.06 -15.03
N LYS A 113 12.06 -0.98 -15.09
CA LYS A 113 13.53 -1.03 -15.13
C LYS A 113 14.16 -1.22 -13.75
N THR A 114 13.52 -0.74 -12.69
CA THR A 114 14.02 -0.86 -11.31
C THR A 114 14.09 -2.32 -10.91
N LYS A 115 15.29 -2.77 -10.49
CA LYS A 115 15.55 -4.16 -10.10
C LYS A 115 15.71 -4.30 -8.60
N LEU A 116 14.90 -5.16 -8.00
CA LEU A 116 14.80 -5.39 -6.55
C LEU A 116 14.68 -6.89 -6.29
N SER A 117 15.13 -7.34 -5.11
CA SER A 117 14.81 -8.68 -4.63
C SER A 117 13.70 -8.58 -3.59
N PRO A 118 12.62 -9.38 -3.68
CA PRO A 118 11.49 -9.32 -2.74
C PRO A 118 11.89 -9.58 -1.28
N THR A 119 12.97 -10.33 -1.06
CA THR A 119 13.50 -10.69 0.25
C THR A 119 14.70 -9.82 0.65
N CYS A 120 14.97 -8.75 -0.09
CA CYS A 120 16.09 -7.87 0.19
C CYS A 120 15.87 -7.18 1.55
N PRO A 121 16.81 -7.33 2.51
CA PRO A 121 16.70 -6.64 3.80
C PRO A 121 17.00 -5.13 3.69
N SER A 122 17.19 -4.60 2.48
CA SER A 122 17.50 -3.19 2.21
C SER A 122 18.68 -2.66 3.04
N LYS A 123 19.71 -3.49 3.26
CA LYS A 123 20.94 -3.09 3.95
C LYS A 123 21.72 -2.05 3.15
N ARG A 124 22.70 -1.40 3.79
CA ARG A 124 23.52 -0.32 3.20
C ARG A 124 24.07 -0.62 1.79
N ALA A 125 24.47 -1.86 1.50
CA ALA A 125 24.96 -2.27 0.18
C ALA A 125 23.88 -2.25 -0.92
N CYS A 126 22.61 -2.42 -0.56
CA CYS A 126 21.46 -2.41 -1.46
C CYS A 126 20.68 -1.09 -1.43
N ALA A 127 21.07 -0.12 -0.60
CA ALA A 127 20.30 1.09 -0.36
C ALA A 127 20.08 1.97 -1.62
N LYS A 128 21.01 1.91 -2.57
CA LYS A 128 20.90 2.65 -3.86
C LYS A 128 20.50 1.76 -5.02
N THR A 129 21.08 0.58 -5.08
CA THR A 129 20.85 -0.40 -6.15
C THR A 129 20.89 -1.77 -5.52
N CYS A 130 19.85 -2.57 -5.73
CA CYS A 130 19.82 -3.91 -5.14
C CYS A 130 20.96 -4.75 -5.74
N GLN A 131 21.73 -5.41 -4.88
CA GLN A 131 22.86 -6.27 -5.28
C GLN A 131 22.58 -7.76 -5.04
N CYS A 132 21.38 -8.12 -4.59
CA CYS A 132 20.95 -9.52 -4.41
C CYS A 132 21.04 -10.31 -5.74
N LEU A 133 21.07 -11.64 -5.68
CA LEU A 133 21.14 -12.47 -6.89
C LEU A 133 19.77 -12.55 -7.61
N ASP A 134 18.69 -12.71 -6.84
CA ASP A 134 17.33 -12.90 -7.36
C ASP A 134 16.61 -11.56 -7.59
N ARG A 135 17.19 -10.70 -8.42
CA ARG A 135 16.60 -9.38 -8.73
C ARG A 135 15.59 -9.50 -9.85
N ILE A 136 14.38 -9.04 -9.58
CA ILE A 136 13.27 -8.96 -10.50
C ILE A 136 12.85 -7.50 -10.68
N SER A 137 11.93 -7.22 -11.62
CA SER A 137 11.42 -5.85 -11.76
C SER A 137 10.63 -5.41 -10.54
N ALA A 138 10.55 -4.10 -10.28
CA ALA A 138 9.72 -3.59 -9.19
C ALA A 138 8.24 -3.97 -9.39
N ILE A 139 7.75 -3.99 -10.64
CA ILE A 139 6.40 -4.46 -10.99
C ILE A 139 6.21 -5.90 -10.53
N GLU A 140 7.15 -6.80 -10.85
CA GLU A 140 7.07 -8.20 -10.44
C GLU A 140 7.16 -8.35 -8.91
N CYS A 141 7.97 -7.54 -8.23
CA CYS A 141 7.98 -7.48 -6.77
C CYS A 141 6.60 -7.13 -6.18
N LEU A 142 5.91 -6.14 -6.75
CA LEU A 142 4.56 -5.75 -6.32
C LEU A 142 3.54 -6.86 -6.56
N VAL A 143 3.62 -7.57 -7.70
CA VAL A 143 2.76 -8.73 -7.96
C VAL A 143 3.02 -9.85 -6.96
N ARG A 144 4.29 -10.16 -6.65
CA ARG A 144 4.61 -11.17 -5.63
C ARG A 144 4.10 -10.77 -4.24
N ALA A 145 4.19 -9.50 -3.88
CA ALA A 145 3.61 -8.97 -2.65
C ALA A 145 2.09 -9.15 -2.62
N HIS A 146 1.40 -8.88 -3.73
CA HIS A 146 -0.04 -9.15 -3.88
C HIS A 146 -0.39 -10.62 -3.64
N VAL A 147 0.35 -11.55 -4.26
CA VAL A 147 0.11 -13.00 -4.14
C VAL A 147 0.37 -13.52 -2.73
N GLN A 148 1.42 -13.01 -2.06
CA GLN A 148 1.70 -13.34 -0.67
C GLN A 148 0.55 -12.92 0.25
N HIS A 149 -0.07 -11.77 -0.02
CA HIS A 149 -1.23 -11.30 0.73
C HIS A 149 -2.49 -12.15 0.48
N ASP A 150 -2.64 -12.74 -0.70
CA ASP A 150 -3.75 -13.65 -1.00
C ASP A 150 -3.58 -15.00 -0.29
N SER A 151 -2.36 -15.53 -0.30
CA SER A 151 -2.00 -16.88 0.19
C SER A 151 -1.85 -16.97 1.71
N ALA A 152 -1.66 -15.84 2.41
CA ALA A 152 -1.56 -15.83 3.86
C ALA A 152 -2.94 -16.15 4.47
N ASP A 153 -3.16 -17.42 4.81
CA ASP A 153 -4.14 -17.92 5.80
C ASP A 153 -3.78 -17.42 7.21
N THR A 154 -3.54 -16.11 7.36
CA THR A 154 -3.34 -15.50 8.67
C THR A 154 -4.67 -15.52 9.38
N LYS A 155 -4.79 -16.45 10.34
CA LYS A 155 -5.90 -16.67 11.27
C LYS A 155 -6.35 -15.42 12.07
N LEU A 156 -5.81 -14.24 11.79
CA LEU A 156 -6.19 -12.98 12.43
C LEU A 156 -7.09 -12.09 11.57
N ASP A 157 -7.35 -12.42 10.31
CA ASP A 157 -8.32 -11.69 9.47
C ASP A 157 -8.70 -12.53 8.24
N ALA A 158 -9.51 -13.58 8.44
CA ALA A 158 -10.00 -14.40 7.33
C ALA A 158 -10.89 -13.62 6.33
N ASP A 159 -11.27 -12.38 6.62
CA ASP A 159 -12.04 -11.47 5.74
C ASP A 159 -11.93 -9.99 6.21
N GLY A 160 -10.77 -9.60 6.76
CA GLY A 160 -10.59 -8.26 7.31
C GLY A 160 -10.65 -7.18 6.21
N PRO A 161 -11.32 -6.02 6.43
CA PRO A 161 -11.47 -4.96 5.42
C PRO A 161 -10.11 -4.45 4.89
N SER A 162 -9.07 -4.49 5.73
CA SER A 162 -7.68 -4.16 5.38
C SER A 162 -7.13 -4.97 4.21
N LYS A 163 -7.46 -6.28 4.14
CA LYS A 163 -7.03 -7.17 3.04
C LYS A 163 -7.65 -6.75 1.71
N HIS A 164 -8.95 -6.44 1.71
CA HIS A 164 -9.65 -5.99 0.51
C HIS A 164 -9.16 -4.62 0.04
N ILE A 165 -8.87 -3.70 0.96
CA ILE A 165 -8.35 -2.37 0.63
C ILE A 165 -7.00 -2.45 -0.09
N VAL A 166 -6.06 -3.22 0.44
CA VAL A 166 -4.71 -3.37 -0.15
C VAL A 166 -4.78 -4.12 -1.48
N ARG A 167 -5.56 -5.20 -1.54
CA ARG A 167 -5.74 -5.98 -2.77
C ARG A 167 -6.34 -5.14 -3.89
N GLY A 168 -7.35 -4.36 -3.52
CA GLY A 168 -8.00 -3.34 -4.33
C GLY A 168 -7.04 -2.31 -4.90
N HIS A 169 -6.31 -1.62 -4.01
CA HIS A 169 -5.30 -0.64 -4.40
C HIS A 169 -4.26 -1.21 -5.35
N LEU A 170 -3.74 -2.40 -5.07
CA LEU A 170 -2.76 -3.06 -5.94
C LEU A 170 -3.37 -3.41 -7.31
N ALA A 171 -4.63 -3.86 -7.37
CA ALA A 171 -5.30 -4.12 -8.64
C ALA A 171 -5.45 -2.86 -9.49
N VAL A 172 -5.82 -1.73 -8.86
CA VAL A 172 -5.89 -0.42 -9.52
C VAL A 172 -4.51 0.01 -10.01
N LEU A 173 -3.50 -0.07 -9.15
CA LEU A 173 -2.11 0.26 -9.51
C LEU A 173 -1.59 -0.61 -10.66
N PHE A 174 -1.90 -1.91 -10.68
CA PHE A 174 -1.55 -2.78 -11.81
C PHE A 174 -2.26 -2.33 -13.08
N GLY A 175 -3.56 -2.02 -13.02
CA GLY A 175 -4.28 -1.46 -14.15
C GLY A 175 -3.62 -0.20 -14.71
N LEU A 176 -3.24 0.75 -13.86
CA LEU A 176 -2.52 1.95 -14.26
C LEU A 176 -1.14 1.64 -14.88
N LEU A 177 -0.38 0.72 -14.28
CA LEU A 177 0.93 0.31 -14.79
C LEU A 177 0.85 -0.37 -16.16
N MET A 178 -0.23 -1.12 -16.43
CA MET A 178 -0.47 -1.81 -17.70
C MET A 178 -1.03 -0.87 -18.77
N GLN A 179 -1.79 0.15 -18.37
CA GLN A 179 -2.46 1.06 -19.29
C GLN A 179 -1.44 1.72 -20.23
N GLN A 180 -1.65 1.55 -21.54
CA GLN A 180 -0.76 2.03 -22.61
C GLN A 180 0.67 1.47 -22.54
N SER A 181 0.90 0.35 -21.83
CA SER A 181 2.22 -0.27 -21.71
C SER A 181 2.15 -1.81 -21.84
N PRO A 182 2.18 -2.35 -23.07
CA PRO A 182 2.16 -3.80 -23.30
C PRO A 182 3.31 -4.55 -22.62
N ALA A 183 4.47 -3.89 -22.45
CA ALA A 183 5.61 -4.45 -21.73
C ALA A 183 5.32 -4.65 -20.24
N ASN A 184 4.62 -3.70 -19.61
CA ASN A 184 4.21 -3.84 -18.21
C ASN A 184 3.08 -4.86 -18.06
N GLU A 185 2.13 -4.85 -18.99
CA GLU A 185 1.06 -5.84 -19.08
C GLU A 185 1.59 -7.27 -19.10
N GLN A 186 2.57 -7.55 -19.95
CA GLN A 186 3.20 -8.86 -20.01
C GLN A 186 3.83 -9.24 -18.67
N ILE A 187 4.58 -8.34 -18.03
CA ILE A 187 5.23 -8.60 -16.73
C ILE A 187 4.19 -8.89 -15.64
N VAL A 188 3.12 -8.10 -15.57
CA VAL A 188 2.05 -8.27 -14.58
C VAL A 188 1.37 -9.61 -14.79
N LEU A 189 0.96 -9.92 -16.02
CA LEU A 189 0.23 -11.14 -16.35
C LEU A 189 1.09 -12.40 -16.23
N ASP A 190 2.38 -12.33 -16.51
CA ASP A 190 3.30 -13.46 -16.32
C ASP A 190 3.48 -13.79 -14.83
N ALA A 191 3.48 -12.76 -13.98
CA ALA A 191 3.70 -12.92 -12.55
C ALA A 191 2.43 -13.26 -11.75
N LEU A 192 1.24 -12.91 -12.26
CA LEU A 192 -0.03 -13.18 -11.58
C LEU A 192 -0.40 -14.69 -11.60
N PRO A 193 -1.02 -15.21 -10.53
CA PRO A 193 -1.50 -16.58 -10.48
C PRO A 193 -2.78 -16.75 -11.31
N GLY A 194 -2.95 -17.92 -11.93
CA GLY A 194 -4.11 -18.25 -12.75
C GLY A 194 -3.71 -19.03 -14.01
N ALA A 195 -4.61 -19.88 -14.50
CA ALA A 195 -4.33 -20.77 -15.64
C ALA A 195 -4.43 -20.05 -16.99
N SER A 196 -5.22 -18.98 -17.06
CA SER A 196 -5.43 -18.20 -18.29
C SER A 196 -5.33 -16.71 -18.06
N ARG A 197 -4.99 -15.97 -19.11
CA ARG A 197 -5.00 -14.50 -19.13
C ARG A 197 -6.34 -13.93 -18.64
N ARG A 198 -7.45 -14.50 -19.12
CA ARG A 198 -8.81 -14.08 -18.77
C ARG A 198 -9.11 -14.27 -17.29
N GLU A 199 -8.67 -15.38 -16.70
CA GLU A 199 -8.82 -15.64 -15.26
C GLU A 199 -8.03 -14.62 -14.41
N LYS A 200 -6.77 -14.36 -14.78
CA LYS A 200 -5.90 -13.37 -14.12
C LYS A 200 -6.52 -11.97 -14.14
N LEU A 201 -6.99 -11.53 -15.31
CA LEU A 201 -7.63 -10.23 -15.47
C LEU A 201 -8.98 -10.17 -14.75
N ASN A 202 -9.77 -11.24 -14.78
CA ASN A 202 -11.03 -11.29 -14.05
C ASN A 202 -10.83 -11.13 -12.54
N ALA A 203 -9.78 -11.74 -11.98
CA ALA A 203 -9.43 -11.56 -10.58
C ALA A 203 -9.12 -10.08 -10.26
N LEU A 204 -8.27 -9.43 -11.08
CA LEU A 204 -7.97 -8.00 -10.90
C LEU A 204 -9.22 -7.11 -11.00
N VAL A 205 -10.10 -7.37 -11.97
CA VAL A 205 -11.37 -6.63 -12.13
C VAL A 205 -12.21 -6.76 -10.87
N THR A 206 -12.35 -7.97 -10.32
CA THR A 206 -13.11 -8.18 -9.07
C THR A 206 -12.52 -7.36 -7.94
N PHE A 207 -11.21 -7.41 -7.72
CA PHE A 207 -10.59 -6.66 -6.61
C PHE A 207 -10.70 -5.15 -6.77
N ALA A 208 -10.57 -4.64 -7.99
CA ALA A 208 -10.75 -3.22 -8.27
C ALA A 208 -12.20 -2.78 -8.04
N LYS A 209 -13.20 -3.59 -8.44
CA LYS A 209 -14.62 -3.30 -8.17
C LYS A 209 -14.97 -3.33 -6.69
N ASP A 210 -14.49 -4.34 -5.97
CA ASP A 210 -14.69 -4.45 -4.53
C ASP A 210 -14.12 -3.22 -3.82
N PHE A 211 -12.96 -2.74 -4.27
CA PHE A 211 -12.33 -1.54 -3.75
C PHE A 211 -13.16 -0.27 -3.98
N VAL A 212 -13.69 -0.07 -5.19
CA VAL A 212 -14.60 1.05 -5.49
C VAL A 212 -15.81 1.01 -4.57
N GLY A 213 -16.41 -0.17 -4.39
CA GLY A 213 -17.56 -0.35 -3.51
C GLY A 213 -17.25 0.00 -2.04
N LEU A 214 -16.12 -0.49 -1.52
CA LEU A 214 -15.67 -0.20 -0.16
C LEU A 214 -15.32 1.28 0.03
N TYR A 215 -14.63 1.90 -0.92
CA TYR A 215 -14.27 3.30 -0.88
C TYR A 215 -15.50 4.22 -0.93
N ALA A 216 -16.46 3.92 -1.80
CA ALA A 216 -17.72 4.66 -1.87
C ALA A 216 -18.54 4.55 -0.58
N ALA A 217 -18.61 3.35 0.02
CA ALA A 217 -19.27 3.14 1.30
C ALA A 217 -18.57 3.88 2.45
N PHE A 218 -17.23 3.86 2.49
CA PHE A 218 -16.43 4.58 3.46
C PHE A 218 -16.61 6.10 3.35
N MET A 219 -16.51 6.65 2.13
CA MET A 219 -16.73 8.08 1.89
C MET A 219 -18.15 8.52 2.22
N SER A 220 -19.15 7.67 1.97
CA SER A 220 -20.54 7.94 2.35
C SER A 220 -20.73 8.03 3.86
N ARG A 221 -20.01 7.21 4.65
CA ARG A 221 -20.04 7.26 6.13
C ARG A 221 -19.37 8.53 6.67
N ILE A 222 -18.22 8.92 6.09
CA ILE A 222 -17.54 10.17 6.45
C ILE A 222 -18.41 11.38 6.12
N ALA A 223 -19.05 11.42 4.95
CA ALA A 223 -19.94 12.51 4.56
C ALA A 223 -21.19 12.63 5.45
N ARG A 224 -21.63 11.52 6.04
CA ARG A 224 -22.72 11.48 7.04
C ARG A 224 -22.28 11.87 8.45
N GLY A 225 -20.98 12.06 8.69
CA GLY A 225 -20.44 12.41 10.01
C GLY A 225 -20.43 11.25 11.01
N GLU A 226 -20.55 10.00 10.56
CA GLU A 226 -20.64 8.81 11.43
C GLU A 226 -19.25 8.27 11.83
N GLY A 227 -18.34 9.17 12.22
CA GLY A 227 -17.03 8.82 12.78
C GLY A 227 -17.07 8.77 14.30
N GLU A 228 -17.05 7.54 14.85
CA GLU A 228 -16.79 7.21 16.26
C GLU A 228 -17.59 7.99 17.34
N GLU A 229 -18.86 7.62 17.51
CA GLU A 229 -19.56 7.77 18.79
C GLU A 229 -19.55 6.42 19.54
N ALA A 230 -18.53 6.22 20.37
CA ALA A 230 -18.48 5.32 21.54
C ALA A 230 -17.03 5.42 22.08
N ASN A 231 -16.72 6.01 23.23
CA ASN A 231 -17.44 6.06 24.48
C ASN A 231 -16.66 7.03 25.40
N ASP A 232 -17.11 8.28 25.57
CA ASP A 232 -16.61 9.15 26.64
C ASP A 232 -17.81 9.77 27.36
N GLU A 233 -18.20 9.12 28.45
CA GLU A 233 -19.08 9.72 29.43
C GLU A 233 -18.35 10.86 30.16
N ALA A 234 -18.88 12.07 29.97
CA ALA A 234 -18.99 13.16 30.92
C ALA A 234 -17.72 13.67 31.65
N GLY A 235 -17.28 14.86 31.23
CA GLY A 235 -16.52 15.79 32.08
C GLY A 235 -16.39 17.16 31.42
N ASP A 236 -17.06 18.16 32.00
CA ASP A 236 -16.96 19.60 31.70
C ASP A 236 -15.53 20.07 31.38
N ASP A 237 -15.36 20.97 30.40
CA ASP A 237 -14.99 22.38 30.66
C ASP A 237 -14.51 23.12 29.39
N ASP A 238 -14.96 24.37 29.30
CA ASP A 238 -14.63 25.54 28.47
C ASP A 238 -14.01 25.48 27.06
N GLY A 239 -14.57 26.34 26.21
CA GLY A 239 -14.37 26.35 24.77
C GLY A 239 -13.11 27.04 24.25
N ASP A 240 -12.74 26.68 23.02
CA ASP A 240 -12.16 27.62 22.06
C ASP A 240 -12.39 27.14 20.62
N ASN A 241 -12.67 28.11 19.77
CA ASN A 241 -13.25 28.04 18.44
C ASN A 241 -12.15 27.84 17.38
N GLY A 242 -11.83 26.58 17.05
CA GLY A 242 -10.91 26.22 15.98
C GLY A 242 -11.60 25.57 14.79
N LYS A 243 -12.20 26.37 13.90
CA LYS A 243 -12.67 25.93 12.57
C LYS A 243 -11.54 25.20 11.83
N ARG A 244 -11.53 23.86 11.87
CA ARG A 244 -10.70 23.04 10.99
C ARG A 244 -11.31 23.05 9.60
N ALA A 245 -10.55 23.60 8.67
CA ALA A 245 -10.90 23.77 7.28
C ALA A 245 -11.14 22.41 6.58
N SER A 246 -12.32 22.29 5.99
CA SER A 246 -12.59 21.79 4.64
C SER A 246 -11.44 21.04 3.96
N GLY A 247 -11.49 19.72 4.00
CA GLY A 247 -10.76 18.83 3.10
C GLY A 247 -11.75 17.91 2.38
N SER A 248 -12.69 18.46 1.61
CA SER A 248 -13.68 17.66 0.89
C SER A 248 -14.20 18.40 -0.34
N ARG A 249 -13.39 18.45 -1.40
CA ARG A 249 -13.84 18.91 -2.72
C ARG A 249 -13.37 18.07 -3.91
N ASN A 250 -12.40 17.16 -3.76
CA ASN A 250 -11.77 16.51 -4.92
C ASN A 250 -11.78 14.97 -4.92
N THR A 251 -12.55 14.31 -4.05
CA THR A 251 -12.69 12.84 -4.03
C THR A 251 -13.29 12.24 -5.32
N SER A 252 -13.84 13.07 -6.21
CA SER A 252 -14.37 12.64 -7.51
C SER A 252 -13.28 12.27 -8.51
N ALA A 253 -12.08 12.86 -8.42
CA ALA A 253 -11.00 12.60 -9.37
C ALA A 253 -10.44 11.18 -9.20
N ASP A 254 -10.14 10.79 -7.97
CA ASP A 254 -9.62 9.44 -7.66
C ASP A 254 -10.66 8.34 -7.95
N ALA A 255 -11.95 8.63 -7.71
CA ALA A 255 -13.04 7.73 -8.06
C ALA A 255 -13.11 7.50 -9.57
N GLN A 256 -13.03 8.57 -10.37
CA GLN A 256 -13.04 8.48 -11.83
C GLN A 256 -11.85 7.66 -12.36
N VAL A 257 -10.65 7.90 -11.82
CA VAL A 257 -9.45 7.15 -12.20
C VAL A 257 -9.62 5.65 -11.94
N THR A 258 -10.23 5.30 -10.81
CA THR A 258 -10.48 3.91 -10.46
C THR A 258 -11.50 3.27 -11.40
N GLU A 259 -12.58 3.97 -11.76
CA GLU A 259 -13.56 3.51 -12.74
C GLU A 259 -12.95 3.31 -14.13
N ASP A 260 -12.12 4.26 -14.60
CA ASP A 260 -11.42 4.17 -15.87
C ASP A 260 -10.50 2.95 -15.92
N VAL A 261 -9.83 2.65 -14.80
CA VAL A 261 -8.99 1.45 -14.66
C VAL A 261 -9.83 0.18 -14.70
N VAL A 262 -10.97 0.13 -14.02
CA VAL A 262 -11.88 -1.03 -14.09
C VAL A 262 -12.34 -1.26 -15.52
N MET A 263 -12.79 -0.23 -16.22
CA MET A 263 -13.21 -0.31 -17.62
C MET A 263 -12.07 -0.80 -18.52
N PHE A 264 -10.85 -0.30 -18.30
CA PHE A 264 -9.67 -0.76 -19.03
C PHE A 264 -9.39 -2.24 -18.80
N LEU A 265 -9.41 -2.70 -17.54
CA LEU A 265 -9.18 -4.11 -17.21
C LEU A 265 -10.25 -5.04 -17.79
N GLU A 266 -11.51 -4.61 -17.82
CA GLU A 266 -12.60 -5.36 -18.46
C GLU A 266 -12.42 -5.46 -19.98
N MET A 267 -12.10 -4.35 -20.63
CA MET A 267 -11.78 -4.33 -22.06
C MET A 267 -10.62 -5.28 -22.38
N LEU A 268 -9.58 -5.31 -21.54
CA LEU A 268 -8.42 -6.18 -21.73
C LEU A 268 -8.74 -7.65 -21.49
N ARG A 269 -9.69 -7.96 -20.59
CA ARG A 269 -10.16 -9.32 -20.28
C ARG A 269 -10.96 -9.91 -21.43
N ASP A 270 -11.71 -9.08 -22.15
CA ASP A 270 -12.69 -9.48 -23.17
C ASP A 270 -12.09 -9.56 -24.60
N GLN A 271 -10.80 -9.24 -24.74
CA GLN A 271 -9.98 -9.49 -25.94
C GLN A 271 -9.47 -10.93 -25.99
#